data_AF-A0A527GIJ1-F1
#
_entry.id   AF-A0A527GIJ1-F1
#
_cell.length_a   1.000
_cell.length_b   1.000
_cell.length_c   1.000
_cell.angle_alpha   90.00
_cell.angle_beta   90.00
_cell.angle_gamma   90.00
#
_symmetry.space_group_name_H-M   'P 1'
#
loop_
_entity.id
_entity.type
_entity.pdbx_description
1 polymer ?
#
loop_
_entity_poly.entity_id
_entity_poly.type
_entity_poly.pdbx_seq_one_letter_code
_entity_poly.pdbx_strand_id
1 'polypeptide(L)'
;IAIMTRAAPAKLLGLTDRGHLGAGATADIAVYRRDRSIAKMLGQAAYVFKDGDLVVQDGEIIHYRWGKALRLKPPVDKAMVRRLEDYHQQR
;
A
#
# COMPACT_ATOMS: atom_id res chain seq x y z
N ILE A 1 16.42 -4.55 -6.63
CA ILE A 1 15.43 -4.92 -5.59
C ILE A 1 14.33 -3.86 -5.44
N ALA A 2 14.64 -2.60 -5.10
CA ALA A 2 13.63 -1.56 -4.84
C ALA A 2 12.67 -1.30 -6.02
N ILE A 3 13.15 -1.34 -7.27
CA ILE A 3 12.29 -1.16 -8.46
C ILE A 3 11.20 -2.24 -8.52
N MET A 4 11.61 -3.51 -8.52
CA MET A 4 10.73 -4.69 -8.60
C MET A 4 9.66 -4.73 -7.49
N THR A 5 10.00 -4.26 -6.30
CA THR A 5 9.20 -4.50 -5.10
C THR A 5 8.45 -3.26 -4.61
N ARG A 6 8.81 -2.06 -5.08
CA ARG A 6 8.23 -0.78 -4.63
C ARG A 6 7.85 0.09 -5.83
N ALA A 7 8.84 0.62 -6.56
CA ALA A 7 8.58 1.65 -7.58
C ALA A 7 7.72 1.15 -8.75
N ALA A 8 8.02 -0.03 -9.32
CA ALA A 8 7.27 -0.57 -10.45
C ALA A 8 5.83 -0.97 -10.06
N PRO A 9 5.58 -1.68 -8.93
CA PRO A 9 4.22 -1.93 -8.46
C PRO A 9 3.40 -0.66 -8.21
N ALA A 10 3.97 0.34 -7.54
CA ALA A 10 3.27 1.60 -7.26
C ALA A 10 2.90 2.34 -8.55
N LYS A 11 3.83 2.41 -9.51
CA LYS A 11 3.59 3.01 -10.83
C LYS A 11 2.51 2.26 -11.61
N LEU A 12 2.56 0.92 -11.60
CA LEU A 12 1.57 0.07 -12.28
C LEU A 12 0.15 0.29 -11.74
N LEU A 13 0.02 0.47 -10.42
CA LEU A 13 -1.27 0.71 -9.76
C LEU A 13 -1.71 2.18 -9.75
N GLY A 14 -0.90 3.10 -10.31
CA GLY A 14 -1.20 4.54 -10.30
C GLY A 14 -1.08 5.19 -8.91
N LEU A 15 -0.37 4.58 -7.97
CA LEU A 15 -0.16 5.09 -6.61
C LEU A 15 0.98 6.10 -6.59
N THR A 16 0.68 7.35 -6.96
CA THR A 16 1.69 8.42 -7.10
C THR A 16 2.27 8.90 -5.78
N ASP A 17 1.67 8.54 -4.65
CA ASP A 17 2.11 8.88 -3.30
C ASP A 17 2.89 7.75 -2.61
N ARG A 18 3.19 6.66 -3.32
CA ARG A 18 3.85 5.46 -2.80
C ARG A 18 4.94 4.95 -3.73
N GLY A 19 5.78 4.06 -3.19
CA GLY A 19 6.86 3.41 -3.95
C GLY A 19 8.10 4.28 -4.16
N HIS A 20 8.16 5.48 -3.58
CA HIS A 20 9.31 6.37 -3.55
C HIS A 20 9.44 7.10 -2.20
N LEU A 21 10.58 7.78 -2.00
CA LEU A 21 10.90 8.53 -0.76
C LEU A 21 11.00 10.05 -0.98
N GLY A 22 10.66 10.54 -2.18
CA GLY A 22 10.61 11.98 -2.46
C GLY A 22 9.54 12.71 -1.65
N ALA A 23 9.67 14.04 -1.52
CA ALA A 23 8.70 14.88 -0.84
C ALA A 23 7.28 14.70 -1.41
N GLY A 24 6.28 14.67 -0.53
CA GLY A 24 4.88 14.38 -0.88
C GLY A 24 4.51 12.89 -0.90
N ALA A 25 5.48 11.98 -0.75
CA ALA A 25 5.19 10.57 -0.51
C ALA A 25 4.51 10.35 0.84
N THR A 26 3.67 9.33 0.91
CA THR A 26 3.28 8.73 2.18
C THR A 26 4.52 8.19 2.88
N ALA A 27 4.64 8.43 4.19
CA ALA A 27 5.76 7.94 5.02
C ALA A 27 5.64 6.43 5.33
N ASP A 28 5.58 5.63 4.27
CA ASP A 28 5.66 4.17 4.27
C ASP A 28 7.11 3.76 3.98
N ILE A 29 7.88 3.47 5.04
CA ILE A 29 9.34 3.32 4.97
C ILE A 29 9.76 1.99 5.58
N ALA A 30 10.58 1.21 4.89
CA ALA A 30 11.22 0.01 5.42
C ALA A 30 12.74 0.21 5.47
N VAL A 31 13.33 0.04 6.65
CA VAL A 31 14.78 0.15 6.89
C VAL A 31 15.34 -1.23 7.19
N TYR A 32 16.42 -1.60 6.50
CA TYR A 32 17.08 -2.89 6.66
C TYR A 32 18.54 -2.69 7.09
N ARG A 33 19.02 -3.47 8.07
CA ARG A 33 20.44 -3.50 8.40
C ARG A 33 21.19 -4.28 7.33
N ARG A 34 22.34 -3.76 6.88
CA ARG A 34 23.18 -4.48 5.90
C ARG A 34 23.63 -5.82 6.49
N ASP A 35 23.41 -6.88 5.75
CA ASP A 35 23.88 -8.24 6.06
C ASP A 35 24.36 -8.90 4.76
N ARG A 36 25.31 -9.84 4.84
CA ARG A 36 25.76 -10.62 3.67
C ARG A 36 24.64 -11.54 3.17
N SER A 37 23.79 -12.03 4.08
CA SER A 37 22.60 -12.80 3.74
C SER A 37 21.44 -11.86 3.42
N ILE A 38 21.16 -11.70 2.12
CA ILE A 38 20.01 -10.90 1.63
C ILE A 38 18.68 -11.46 2.17
N ALA A 39 18.58 -12.79 2.30
CA ALA A 39 17.39 -13.43 2.84
C ALA A 39 17.15 -13.00 4.31
N LYS A 40 18.20 -13.03 5.15
CA LYS A 40 18.11 -12.58 6.54
C LYS A 40 17.79 -11.09 6.62
N MET A 41 18.47 -10.28 5.81
CA MET A 41 18.26 -8.83 5.74
C MET A 41 16.80 -8.49 5.40
N LEU A 42 16.22 -9.10 4.36
CA LEU A 42 14.86 -8.76 3.92
C LEU A 42 13.77 -9.45 4.74
N GLY A 43 14.08 -10.57 5.40
CA GLY A 43 13.17 -11.28 6.29
C GLY A 43 12.93 -10.57 7.63
N GLN A 44 13.87 -9.73 8.08
CA GLN A 44 13.76 -8.99 9.34
C GLN A 44 14.14 -7.51 9.13
N ALA A 45 13.13 -6.66 8.94
CA ALA A 45 13.32 -5.22 8.86
C ALA A 45 13.78 -4.66 10.23
N ALA A 46 14.74 -3.74 10.21
CA ALA A 46 15.17 -3.02 11.40
C ALA A 46 14.07 -2.08 11.90
N TYR A 47 13.43 -1.38 10.95
CA TYR A 47 12.30 -0.51 11.24
C TYR A 47 11.30 -0.56 10.08
N VAL A 48 10.01 -0.49 10.40
CA VAL A 48 8.96 -0.22 9.42
C VAL A 48 8.09 0.91 9.94
N PHE A 49 7.95 1.95 9.12
CA PHE A 49 7.04 3.06 9.34
C PHE A 49 5.84 2.91 8.42
N LYS A 50 4.64 3.11 8.97
CA LYS A 50 3.37 3.11 8.25
C LYS A 50 2.67 4.45 8.45
N ASP A 51 2.49 5.19 7.37
CA ASP A 51 1.92 6.55 7.39
C ASP A 51 2.60 7.45 8.46
N GLY A 52 3.92 7.26 8.65
CA GLY A 52 4.74 8.00 9.63
C GLY A 52 4.90 7.34 11.00
N ASP A 53 4.07 6.36 11.35
CA ASP A 53 4.11 5.72 12.68
C ASP A 53 5.04 4.51 12.65
N LEU A 54 5.91 4.37 13.66
CA LEU A 54 6.78 3.21 13.81
C LEU A 54 5.95 1.98 14.23
N VAL A 55 5.85 0.98 13.35
CA VAL A 55 5.02 -0.23 13.57
C VAL A 55 5.84 -1.49 13.77
N VAL A 56 7.06 -1.55 13.23
CA VAL A 56 7.99 -2.67 13.44
C VAL A 56 9.33 -2.12 13.91
N GLN A 57 9.91 -2.75 14.92
CA GLN A 57 11.27 -2.51 15.37
C GLN A 57 11.99 -3.85 15.57
N ASP A 58 13.17 -3.97 14.99
CA ASP A 58 14.06 -5.13 15.11
C ASP A 58 13.41 -6.47 14.74
N GLY A 59 12.53 -6.45 13.72
CA GLY A 59 11.79 -7.61 13.23
C GLY A 59 10.46 -7.87 13.94
N GLU A 60 10.20 -7.18 15.06
CA GLU A 60 9.00 -7.38 15.88
C GLU A 60 7.97 -6.27 15.66
N ILE A 61 6.69 -6.64 15.62
CA ILE A 61 5.58 -5.68 15.54
C ILE A 61 5.41 -5.04 16.93
N ILE A 62 5.61 -3.72 17.03
CA ILE A 62 5.51 -2.99 18.29
C ILE A 62 4.23 -2.17 18.43
N HIS A 63 3.55 -1.89 17.31
CA HIS A 63 2.36 -1.05 17.28
C HIS A 63 1.44 -1.46 16.13
N TYR A 64 0.13 -1.48 16.40
CA TYR A 64 -0.90 -1.75 15.40
C TYR A 64 -1.62 -0.46 15.01
N ARG A 65 -1.75 -0.26 13.69
CA ARG A 65 -2.48 0.86 13.09
C ARG A 65 -3.44 0.36 12.03
N TRP A 66 -4.65 0.89 12.02
CA TRP A 66 -5.62 0.63 10.95
C TRP A 66 -5.16 1.24 9.62
N GLY A 67 -5.20 0.42 8.56
CA GLY A 67 -4.94 0.86 7.19
C GLY A 67 -6.16 1.51 6.53
N LYS A 68 -6.02 1.81 5.23
CA LYS A 68 -7.09 2.36 4.38
C LYS A 68 -7.36 1.43 3.21
N ALA A 69 -8.63 1.26 2.85
CA ALA A 69 -9.02 0.63 1.60
C ALA A 69 -8.96 1.66 0.46
N LEU A 70 -8.10 1.43 -0.53
CA LEU A 70 -8.02 2.28 -1.71
C LEU A 70 -9.10 1.86 -2.70
N ARG A 71 -9.97 2.79 -3.09
CA ARG A 71 -11.03 2.58 -4.08
C ARG A 71 -11.00 3.66 -5.14
N LEU A 72 -11.32 3.27 -6.36
CA LEU A 72 -11.66 4.24 -7.40
C LEU A 72 -13.03 4.84 -7.09
N LYS A 73 -13.21 6.11 -7.42
CA LYS A 73 -14.51 6.79 -7.37
C LYS A 73 -14.89 7.24 -8.79
N PRO A 74 -15.19 6.29 -9.70
CA PRO A 74 -15.67 6.65 -11.03
C PRO A 74 -17.05 7.33 -10.92
N PRO A 75 -17.42 8.17 -11.90
CA PRO A 75 -18.77 8.70 -11.97
C PRO A 75 -19.78 7.56 -12.17
N VAL A 76 -20.96 7.73 -11.58
CA VAL A 76 -22.05 6.75 -11.67
C VAL A 76 -22.99 7.14 -12.81
N ASP A 77 -23.28 6.18 -13.70
CA ASP A 77 -24.29 6.34 -14.73
C ASP A 77 -25.70 6.03 -14.17
N LYS A 78 -26.54 7.06 -14.08
CA LYS A 78 -27.92 6.95 -13.57
C LYS A 78 -28.81 6.04 -14.41
N ALA A 79 -28.61 5.99 -15.73
CA ALA A 79 -29.38 5.13 -16.60
C ALA A 79 -29.04 3.65 -16.34
N MET A 80 -27.75 3.36 -16.11
CA MET A 80 -27.29 2.02 -15.75
C MET A 80 -27.80 1.60 -14.37
N VAL A 81 -27.80 2.50 -13.39
CA VAL A 81 -28.36 2.23 -12.05
C VAL A 81 -29.82 1.81 -12.15
N ARG A 82 -30.65 2.61 -12.85
CA ARG A 82 -32.07 2.30 -13.04
C ARG A 82 -32.27 0.94 -13.72
N ARG A 83 -31.49 0.65 -14.77
CA ARG A 83 -31.55 -0.65 -15.47
C ARG A 83 -31.24 -1.83 -14.54
N LEU A 84 -30.26 -1.68 -13.65
CA LEU A 84 -29.89 -2.72 -12.69
C LEU A 84 -30.97 -2.89 -11.61
N GLU A 85 -31.54 -1.80 -11.10
CA GLU A 85 -32.66 -1.84 -10.14
C GLU A 85 -33.86 -2.60 -10.72
N ASP A 86 -34.26 -2.28 -11.96
CA ASP A 86 -35.36 -2.95 -12.65
C ASP A 86 -35.07 -4.46 -12.83
N TYR A 87 -33.83 -4.84 -13.19
CA TYR A 87 -33.43 -6.24 -13.34
C TYR A 87 -33.47 -7.03 -12.02
N HIS A 88 -33.05 -6.41 -10.92
CA HIS A 88 -33.05 -7.06 -9.60
C HIS A 88 -34.44 -7.19 -8.99
N GLN A 89 -35.40 -6.33 -9.35
CA GLN A 89 -36.78 -6.38 -8.86
C GLN A 89 -37.67 -7.38 -9.61
N GLN A 90 -37.28 -7.81 -10.82
CA GLN A 90 -38.01 -8.82 -11.61
C GLN A 90 -37.68 -10.27 -11.21
N ARG A 91 -36.88 -10.49 -10.17
CA ARG A 91 -36.53 -11.80 -9.62
C ARG A 91 -37.09 -11.99 -8.21
#